data_AF-A0A0N1C2A5-F1
#
_entry.id   AF-A0A0N1C2A5-F1
#
_cell.length_a   1.000
_cell.length_b   1.000
_cell.length_c   1.000
_cell.angle_alpha   90.00
_cell.angle_beta   90.00
_cell.angle_gamma   90.00
#
_symmetry.space_group_name_H-M   'P 1'
#
loop_
_entity.id
_entity.type
_entity.pdbx_description
1 polymer ?
#
loop_
_entity_poly.entity_id
_entity_poly.type
_entity_poly.pdbx_seq_one_letter_code
_entity_poly.pdbx_strand_id
1 'polypeptide(L)'
;MITGIDHLVVLVSDLPAAVAAYQILLGRAPAWRSADDGSENVLFTLDNMSLELMSPSGSGGNADRLRTVIKLQGEGLASLCFRVLDIERLQRRLERLALQPDPVAEVERRDAQTGAALSWKRTRAATALTRGVRMFFLELGAERPRSEPTGPAPIVAMDHLVISTTDPERVAALYGARLGLDMVLDRSHHEWGRLMFFRCGDLNLEVVHRPVAGSDAEHDKLWGIGWRVDDLDTARARLVEAGLTVTEPRAGRKPGTRVVTVRSGTCQIPTLLVQLPRD
;
A
#
# COMPACT_ATOMS: atom_id res chain seq x y z
N MET A 1 -8.93 -16.07 -6.76
CA MET A 1 -8.97 -14.79 -7.50
C MET A 1 -8.64 -13.67 -6.53
N ILE A 2 -8.09 -12.55 -7.01
CA ILE A 2 -7.79 -11.37 -6.19
C ILE A 2 -9.10 -10.66 -5.83
N THR A 3 -9.28 -10.31 -4.57
CA THR A 3 -10.48 -9.62 -4.06
C THR A 3 -10.21 -8.22 -3.54
N GLY A 4 -8.95 -7.84 -3.38
CA GLY A 4 -8.56 -6.53 -2.90
C GLY A 4 -7.06 -6.46 -2.61
N ILE A 5 -6.62 -5.31 -2.11
CA ILE A 5 -5.32 -5.18 -1.48
C ILE A 5 -5.48 -5.64 -0.04
N ASP A 6 -4.67 -6.61 0.37
CA ASP A 6 -4.63 -7.05 1.74
C ASP A 6 -3.86 -6.05 2.61
N HIS A 7 -2.63 -5.73 2.20
CA HIS A 7 -1.83 -4.70 2.85
C HIS A 7 -0.77 -4.08 1.93
N LEU A 8 -0.28 -2.91 2.34
CA LEU A 8 0.96 -2.33 1.81
C LEU A 8 2.03 -2.39 2.87
N VAL A 9 3.25 -2.72 2.47
CA VAL A 9 4.41 -2.70 3.38
C VAL A 9 5.18 -1.41 3.17
N VAL A 10 5.37 -0.66 4.25
CA VAL A 10 6.23 0.51 4.32
C VAL A 10 7.46 0.14 5.15
N LEU A 11 8.63 0.19 4.52
CA LEU A 11 9.89 -0.11 5.16
C LEU A 11 10.47 1.17 5.76
N VAL A 12 10.80 1.13 7.05
CA VAL A 12 11.32 2.25 7.84
C VAL A 12 12.53 1.79 8.66
N SER A 13 13.43 2.71 8.99
CA SER A 13 14.59 2.44 9.85
C SER A 13 14.29 2.69 11.34
N ASP A 14 13.34 3.58 11.63
CA ASP A 14 12.87 3.90 12.98
C ASP A 14 11.37 3.61 13.10
N LEU A 15 11.06 2.41 13.62
CA LEU A 15 9.68 1.96 13.78
C LEU A 15 8.88 2.81 14.79
N PRO A 16 9.38 3.12 16.01
CA PRO A 16 8.68 4.02 16.92
C PRO A 16 8.32 5.38 16.30
N ALA A 17 9.24 6.02 15.59
CA ALA A 17 8.97 7.31 14.95
C ALA A 17 7.93 7.18 13.82
N ALA A 18 8.04 6.15 12.98
CA ALA A 18 7.06 5.89 11.92
C ALA A 18 5.67 5.59 12.48
N VAL A 19 5.58 4.83 13.57
CA VAL A 19 4.31 4.53 14.25
C VAL A 19 3.67 5.80 14.78
N ALA A 20 4.43 6.67 15.47
CA ALA A 20 3.92 7.95 15.95
C ALA A 20 3.40 8.82 14.79
N ALA A 21 4.16 8.91 13.69
CA ALA A 21 3.76 9.65 12.51
C ALA A 21 2.46 9.11 11.89
N TYR A 22 2.34 7.79 11.73
CA TYR A 22 1.14 7.18 11.15
C TYR A 22 -0.07 7.19 12.09
N GLN A 23 0.11 7.16 13.41
CA GLN A 23 -0.97 7.41 14.36
C GLN A 23 -1.57 8.81 14.16
N ILE A 24 -0.71 9.84 14.00
CA ILE A 24 -1.14 11.21 13.70
C ILE A 24 -1.80 11.26 12.32
N LEU A 25 -1.17 10.74 11.28
CA LEU A 25 -1.71 10.79 9.92
C LEU A 25 -3.09 10.12 9.83
N LEU A 26 -3.18 8.86 10.27
CA LEU A 26 -4.39 8.05 10.17
C LEU A 26 -5.47 8.46 11.17
N GLY A 27 -5.09 9.06 12.31
CA GLY A 27 -6.03 9.31 13.41
C GLY A 27 -6.53 8.01 14.03
N ARG A 28 -5.66 7.00 14.07
CA ARG A 28 -5.99 5.66 14.57
C ARG A 28 -4.85 5.06 15.37
N ALA A 29 -5.19 4.17 16.29
CA ALA A 29 -4.23 3.34 17.02
C ALA A 29 -3.78 2.13 16.17
N PRO A 30 -2.56 1.62 16.39
CA PRO A 30 -2.15 0.35 15.81
C PRO A 30 -3.08 -0.79 16.23
N ALA A 31 -3.42 -1.67 15.28
CA ALA A 31 -4.26 -2.83 15.54
C ALA A 31 -3.46 -4.08 15.92
N TRP A 32 -2.17 -4.13 15.56
CA TRP A 32 -1.32 -5.30 15.78
C TRP A 32 0.14 -4.92 15.86
N ARG A 33 0.91 -5.65 16.67
CA ARG A 33 2.37 -5.57 16.73
C ARG A 33 2.96 -6.96 16.73
N SER A 34 3.95 -7.20 15.90
CA SER A 34 4.65 -8.49 15.87
C SER A 34 6.12 -8.31 15.57
N ALA A 35 6.92 -9.31 15.89
CA ALA A 35 8.30 -9.42 15.44
C ALA A 35 8.53 -10.82 14.87
N ASP A 36 9.37 -10.92 13.85
CA ASP A 36 9.79 -12.20 13.30
C ASP A 36 11.09 -12.05 12.51
N ASP A 37 11.93 -13.09 12.61
CA ASP A 37 13.15 -13.30 11.82
C ASP A 37 13.86 -12.00 11.41
N GLY A 38 14.29 -11.20 12.39
CA GLY A 38 15.03 -9.98 12.11
C GLY A 38 14.21 -8.77 11.65
N SER A 39 12.89 -8.78 11.86
CA SER A 39 11.99 -7.67 11.59
C SER A 39 10.99 -7.43 12.73
N GLU A 40 10.62 -6.18 12.92
CA GLU A 40 9.49 -5.75 13.75
C GLU A 40 8.46 -5.07 12.87
N ASN A 41 7.18 -5.30 13.19
CA ASN A 41 6.05 -4.93 12.36
C ASN A 41 4.94 -4.34 13.20
N VAL A 42 4.29 -3.31 12.65
CA VAL A 42 3.09 -2.70 13.23
C VAL A 42 2.04 -2.54 12.13
N LEU A 43 0.82 -3.01 12.39
CA LEU A 43 -0.29 -2.91 11.45
C LEU A 43 -1.28 -1.82 11.86
N PHE A 44 -1.70 -1.03 10.89
CA PHE A 44 -2.90 -0.22 10.95
C PHE A 44 -3.95 -0.81 10.01
N THR A 45 -5.06 -1.29 10.52
CA THR A 45 -6.10 -1.96 9.72
C THR A 45 -7.29 -1.04 9.53
N LEU A 46 -7.50 -0.62 8.27
CA LEU A 46 -8.56 0.28 7.82
C LEU A 46 -9.76 -0.51 7.28
N ASP A 47 -10.67 0.20 6.62
CA ASP A 47 -11.92 -0.37 6.13
C ASP A 47 -11.76 -1.49 5.11
N ASN A 48 -10.77 -1.33 4.24
CA ASN A 48 -10.59 -2.18 3.08
C ASN A 48 -9.22 -2.85 2.97
N MET A 49 -8.24 -2.46 3.79
CA MET A 49 -6.87 -2.93 3.72
C MET A 49 -6.10 -2.62 5.01
N SER A 50 -4.88 -3.15 5.16
CA SER A 50 -3.97 -2.78 6.26
C SER A 50 -2.70 -2.09 5.78
N LEU A 51 -2.21 -1.08 6.49
CA LEU A 51 -0.86 -0.57 6.30
C LEU A 51 0.09 -1.27 7.29
N GLU A 52 1.15 -1.87 6.78
CA GLU A 52 2.20 -2.49 7.59
C GLU A 52 3.44 -1.59 7.61
N LEU A 53 3.81 -1.11 8.79
CA LEU A 53 5.13 -0.55 9.04
C LEU A 53 6.07 -1.68 9.42
N MET A 54 7.20 -1.80 8.73
CA MET A 54 8.20 -2.83 8.96
C MET A 54 9.57 -2.19 9.15
N SER A 55 10.31 -2.64 10.16
CA SER A 55 11.70 -2.22 10.41
C SER A 55 12.59 -3.44 10.64
N PRO A 56 13.88 -3.42 10.23
CA PRO A 56 14.84 -4.40 10.71
C PRO A 56 14.91 -4.37 12.24
N SER A 57 14.99 -5.54 12.87
CA SER A 57 15.20 -5.71 14.31
C SER A 57 16.25 -6.79 14.58
N GLY A 58 16.99 -6.66 15.67
CA GLY A 58 18.03 -7.63 16.07
C GLY A 58 19.16 -7.83 15.04
N SER A 59 19.92 -8.90 15.21
CA SER A 59 20.99 -9.33 14.30
C SER A 59 20.55 -10.56 13.49
N GLY A 60 21.06 -10.71 12.27
CA GLY A 60 20.79 -11.89 11.45
C GLY A 60 20.61 -11.56 9.97
N GLY A 61 20.64 -12.59 9.12
CA GLY A 61 20.66 -12.43 7.67
C GLY A 61 19.49 -11.60 7.12
N ASN A 62 18.26 -11.81 7.64
CA ASN A 62 17.12 -11.04 7.18
C ASN A 62 17.14 -9.58 7.69
N ALA A 63 17.55 -9.35 8.93
CA ALA A 63 17.73 -7.99 9.48
C ALA A 63 18.75 -7.19 8.66
N ASP A 64 19.89 -7.82 8.32
CA ASP A 64 20.95 -7.19 7.51
C ASP A 64 20.53 -6.95 6.07
N ARG A 65 19.72 -7.86 5.50
CA ARG A 65 19.08 -7.68 4.20
C ARG A 65 18.16 -6.47 4.21
N LEU A 66 17.29 -6.33 5.22
CA LEU A 66 16.38 -5.19 5.34
C LEU A 66 17.14 -3.87 5.49
N ARG A 67 18.19 -3.83 6.32
CA ARG A 67 19.09 -2.66 6.43
C ARG A 67 19.73 -2.31 5.08
N THR A 68 20.17 -3.32 4.34
CA THR A 68 20.78 -3.12 3.01
C THR A 68 19.75 -2.56 2.02
N VAL A 69 18.51 -3.06 2.04
CA VAL A 69 17.43 -2.51 1.20
C VAL A 69 17.18 -1.05 1.54
N ILE A 70 17.04 -0.68 2.82
CA ILE A 70 16.86 0.71 3.24
C ILE A 70 18.04 1.57 2.77
N LYS A 71 19.28 1.09 2.94
CA LYS A 71 20.48 1.83 2.52
C LYS A 71 20.52 2.09 1.01
N LEU A 72 20.08 1.13 0.20
CA LEU A 72 20.17 1.20 -1.26
C LEU A 72 18.97 1.89 -1.91
N GLN A 73 17.76 1.68 -1.37
CA GLN A 73 16.50 2.09 -1.98
C GLN A 73 15.79 3.22 -1.22
N GLY A 74 16.23 3.49 0.02
CA GLY A 74 15.56 4.40 0.94
C GLY A 74 14.40 3.73 1.69
N GLU A 75 13.78 4.52 2.56
CA GLU A 75 12.52 4.16 3.21
C GLU A 75 11.32 4.39 2.28
N GLY A 76 10.21 3.71 2.55
CA GLY A 76 8.96 3.92 1.82
C GLY A 76 8.25 2.63 1.42
N LEU A 77 7.39 2.72 0.40
CA LEU A 77 6.58 1.61 -0.10
C LEU A 77 7.45 0.49 -0.67
N ALA A 78 7.47 -0.66 0.01
CA ALA A 78 8.35 -1.78 -0.30
C ALA A 78 7.63 -2.99 -0.91
N SER A 79 6.34 -3.19 -0.63
CA SER A 79 5.58 -4.33 -1.18
C SER A 79 4.09 -4.04 -1.31
N LEU A 80 3.50 -4.66 -2.32
CA LEU A 80 2.07 -4.70 -2.58
C LEU A 80 1.56 -6.11 -2.31
N CYS A 81 0.64 -6.26 -1.37
CA CYS A 81 0.12 -7.56 -0.96
C CYS A 81 -1.37 -7.64 -1.30
N PHE A 82 -1.75 -8.60 -2.14
CA PHE A 82 -3.12 -8.81 -2.58
C PHE A 82 -3.83 -9.82 -1.69
N ARG A 83 -5.11 -9.58 -1.41
CA ARG A 83 -6.00 -10.55 -0.77
C ARG A 83 -6.56 -11.48 -1.84
N VAL A 84 -6.57 -12.78 -1.56
CA VAL A 84 -7.14 -13.79 -2.45
C VAL A 84 -8.04 -14.77 -1.70
N LEU A 85 -9.04 -15.30 -2.40
CA LEU A 85 -9.99 -16.28 -1.85
C LEU A 85 -9.46 -17.72 -1.82
N ASP A 86 -8.53 -18.04 -2.70
CA ASP A 86 -8.00 -19.39 -2.90
C ASP A 86 -6.58 -19.25 -3.44
N ILE A 87 -5.61 -19.43 -2.55
CA ILE A 87 -4.18 -19.25 -2.79
C ILE A 87 -3.64 -20.32 -3.73
N GLU A 88 -4.13 -21.54 -3.63
CA GLU A 88 -3.69 -22.69 -4.42
C GLU A 88 -4.09 -22.51 -5.89
N ARG A 89 -5.35 -22.12 -6.12
CA ARG A 89 -5.85 -21.80 -7.45
C ARG A 89 -5.14 -20.57 -8.03
N LEU A 90 -4.84 -19.58 -7.20
CA LEU A 90 -4.09 -18.41 -7.65
C LEU A 90 -2.66 -18.80 -8.05
N GLN A 91 -1.94 -19.54 -7.22
CA GLN A 91 -0.56 -19.95 -7.48
C GLN A 91 -0.46 -20.66 -8.84
N ARG A 92 -1.31 -21.66 -9.11
CA ARG A 92 -1.38 -22.33 -10.43
C ARG A 92 -1.69 -21.38 -11.59
N ARG A 93 -2.45 -20.30 -11.34
CA ARG A 93 -2.69 -19.26 -12.36
C ARG A 93 -1.42 -18.44 -12.59
N LEU A 94 -0.73 -18.01 -11.53
CA LEU A 94 0.52 -17.25 -11.63
C LEU A 94 1.59 -18.05 -12.38
N GLU A 95 1.72 -19.36 -12.12
CA GLU A 95 2.61 -20.27 -12.86
C GLU A 95 2.30 -20.31 -14.36
N ARG A 96 1.04 -20.57 -14.73
CA ARG A 96 0.60 -20.62 -16.13
C ARG A 96 0.77 -19.29 -16.86
N LEU A 97 0.78 -18.18 -16.14
CA LEU A 97 1.00 -16.84 -16.67
C LEU A 97 2.46 -16.40 -16.50
N ALA A 98 3.37 -17.34 -16.28
CA ALA A 98 4.81 -17.16 -16.19
C ALA A 98 5.26 -16.11 -15.15
N LEU A 99 4.52 -15.94 -14.04
CA LEU A 99 4.88 -15.06 -12.93
C LEU A 99 5.82 -15.72 -11.90
N GLN A 100 6.12 -17.02 -12.08
CA GLN A 100 7.03 -17.82 -11.26
C GLN A 100 6.79 -17.59 -9.75
N PRO A 101 5.59 -17.95 -9.24
CA PRO A 101 5.31 -17.80 -7.82
C PRO A 101 6.17 -18.77 -6.97
N ASP A 102 6.53 -18.33 -5.78
CA ASP A 102 7.10 -19.22 -4.75
C ASP A 102 6.08 -20.32 -4.35
N PRO A 103 6.54 -21.45 -3.79
CA PRO A 103 5.64 -22.40 -3.12
C PRO A 103 4.74 -21.71 -2.09
N VAL A 104 3.50 -22.17 -1.96
CA VAL A 104 2.60 -21.66 -0.92
C VAL A 104 3.19 -22.01 0.45
N ALA A 105 3.33 -20.99 1.30
CA ALA A 105 3.78 -21.12 2.67
C ALA A 105 2.65 -20.74 3.63
N GLU A 106 2.51 -21.51 4.71
CA GLU A 106 1.64 -21.17 5.83
C GLU A 106 2.43 -20.31 6.84
N VAL A 107 1.79 -19.27 7.34
CA VAL A 107 2.40 -18.33 8.29
C VAL A 107 1.45 -18.13 9.46
N GLU A 108 1.99 -18.13 10.66
CA GLU A 108 1.33 -17.65 11.88
C GLU A 108 2.16 -16.49 12.45
N ARG A 109 1.47 -15.47 12.96
CA ARG A 109 2.05 -14.40 13.78
C ARG A 109 1.25 -14.24 15.05
N ARG A 110 1.95 -13.89 16.12
CA ARG A 110 1.34 -13.52 17.40
C ARG A 110 1.49 -12.04 17.65
N ASP A 111 0.46 -11.46 18.24
CA ASP A 111 0.50 -10.09 18.71
C ASP A 111 1.37 -10.02 19.97
N ALA A 112 2.31 -9.10 19.98
CA ALA A 112 3.27 -8.95 21.08
C ALA A 112 2.62 -8.43 22.37
N GLN A 113 1.43 -7.81 22.29
CA GLN A 113 0.75 -7.23 23.46
C GLN A 113 -0.31 -8.17 24.03
N THR A 114 -1.13 -8.76 23.17
CA THR A 114 -2.30 -9.57 23.56
C THR A 114 -2.06 -11.07 23.47
N GLY A 115 -1.02 -11.51 22.75
CA GLY A 115 -0.77 -12.93 22.48
C GLY A 115 -1.74 -13.59 21.49
N ALA A 116 -2.70 -12.82 20.94
CA ALA A 116 -3.61 -13.29 19.90
C ALA A 116 -2.82 -13.78 18.68
N ALA A 117 -3.39 -14.73 17.93
CA ALA A 117 -2.73 -15.29 16.75
C ALA A 117 -3.50 -14.94 15.47
N LEU A 118 -2.76 -14.62 14.41
CA LEU A 118 -3.25 -14.53 13.04
C LEU A 118 -2.51 -15.54 12.18
N SER A 119 -3.24 -16.28 11.37
CA SER A 119 -2.66 -17.22 10.40
C SER A 119 -3.15 -16.91 9.00
N TRP A 120 -2.29 -17.18 8.02
CA TRP A 120 -2.61 -17.03 6.60
C TRP A 120 -1.70 -17.90 5.75
N LYS A 121 -2.12 -18.13 4.51
CA LYS A 121 -1.29 -18.71 3.47
C LYS A 121 -0.77 -17.61 2.57
N ARG A 122 0.46 -17.74 2.08
CA ARG A 122 1.03 -16.77 1.14
C ARG A 122 1.83 -17.42 0.02
N THR A 123 1.85 -16.76 -1.12
CA THR A 123 2.88 -16.92 -2.16
C THR A 123 3.33 -15.54 -2.64
N ARG A 124 4.40 -15.49 -3.42
CA ARG A 124 4.99 -14.26 -3.96
C ARG A 124 5.41 -14.49 -5.40
N ALA A 125 5.14 -13.53 -6.28
CA ALA A 125 5.64 -13.58 -7.66
C ALA A 125 7.12 -13.15 -7.73
N ALA A 126 7.85 -13.72 -8.70
CA ALA A 126 9.22 -13.31 -8.97
C ALA A 126 9.28 -11.82 -9.35
N THR A 127 10.04 -11.04 -8.57
CA THR A 127 10.03 -9.56 -8.66
C THR A 127 10.53 -9.02 -10.00
N ALA A 128 11.40 -9.75 -10.69
CA ALA A 128 11.83 -9.40 -12.05
C ALA A 128 10.68 -9.48 -13.07
N LEU A 129 9.68 -10.34 -12.82
CA LEU A 129 8.53 -10.57 -13.72
C LEU A 129 7.33 -9.65 -13.42
N THR A 130 7.47 -8.82 -12.39
CA THR A 130 6.53 -7.79 -11.94
C THR A 130 7.16 -6.38 -12.02
N ARG A 131 8.18 -6.23 -12.87
CA ARG A 131 8.89 -4.96 -13.12
C ARG A 131 9.40 -4.31 -11.84
N GLY A 132 9.99 -5.08 -10.93
CA GLY A 132 10.59 -4.56 -9.71
C GLY A 132 9.62 -4.39 -8.54
N VAL A 133 8.30 -4.35 -8.77
CA VAL A 133 7.32 -4.26 -7.68
C VAL A 133 7.23 -5.62 -6.98
N ARG A 134 7.54 -5.66 -5.68
CA ARG A 134 7.40 -6.89 -4.88
C ARG A 134 5.93 -7.18 -4.61
N MET A 135 5.41 -8.26 -5.18
CA MET A 135 4.00 -8.64 -5.07
C MET A 135 3.83 -9.93 -4.28
N PHE A 136 3.03 -9.86 -3.21
CA PHE A 136 2.60 -11.02 -2.43
C PHE A 136 1.10 -11.24 -2.63
N PHE A 137 0.67 -12.47 -2.38
CA PHE A 137 -0.73 -12.88 -2.42
C PHE A 137 -1.04 -13.67 -1.16
N LEU A 138 -2.12 -13.31 -0.47
CA LEU A 138 -2.46 -13.85 0.84
C LEU A 138 -3.91 -14.33 0.87
N GLU A 139 -4.10 -15.54 1.41
CA GLU A 139 -5.40 -16.05 1.84
C GLU A 139 -5.40 -16.03 3.38
N LEU A 140 -6.18 -15.14 3.96
CA LEU A 140 -6.25 -14.97 5.41
C LEU A 140 -7.08 -16.10 6.04
N GLY A 141 -6.62 -16.62 7.18
CA GLY A 141 -7.41 -17.55 7.99
C GLY A 141 -8.54 -16.85 8.76
N ALA A 142 -8.37 -15.56 9.06
CA ALA A 142 -9.37 -14.71 9.70
C ALA A 142 -9.13 -13.22 9.34
N GLU A 143 -10.17 -12.39 9.46
CA GLU A 143 -10.03 -10.95 9.32
C GLU A 143 -9.16 -10.37 10.44
N ARG A 144 -8.41 -9.31 10.12
CA ARG A 144 -7.56 -8.61 11.10
C ARG A 144 -8.41 -7.71 12.01
N PRO A 145 -8.01 -7.53 13.28
CA PRO A 145 -8.65 -6.54 14.13
C PRO A 145 -8.54 -5.15 13.51
N ARG A 146 -9.55 -4.31 13.72
CA ARG A 146 -9.59 -2.95 13.19
C ARG A 146 -8.75 -2.01 14.03
N SER A 147 -8.15 -1.02 13.38
CA SER A 147 -7.48 0.07 14.08
C SER A 147 -8.51 1.05 14.63
N GLU A 148 -8.56 1.18 15.94
CA GLU A 148 -9.49 2.07 16.63
C GLU A 148 -9.20 3.55 16.33
N PRO A 149 -10.23 4.38 16.07
CA PRO A 149 -10.07 5.83 15.96
C PRO A 149 -9.48 6.44 17.24
N THR A 150 -8.56 7.39 17.08
CA THR A 150 -7.95 8.15 18.20
C THR A 150 -8.26 9.64 18.15
N GLY A 151 -9.01 10.09 17.14
CA GLY A 151 -9.38 11.49 16.96
C GLY A 151 -10.49 11.69 15.93
N PRO A 152 -10.95 12.94 15.72
CA PRO A 152 -12.02 13.26 14.80
C PRO A 152 -11.58 13.06 13.34
N ALA A 153 -12.53 12.70 12.47
CA ALA A 153 -12.32 12.45 11.05
C ALA A 153 -11.06 11.60 10.77
N PRO A 154 -10.98 10.37 11.33
CA PRO A 154 -9.88 9.46 11.03
C PRO A 154 -9.91 9.07 9.55
N ILE A 155 -8.77 8.64 9.02
CA ILE A 155 -8.74 7.99 7.70
C ILE A 155 -9.53 6.70 7.79
N VAL A 156 -10.51 6.50 6.91
CA VAL A 156 -11.39 5.32 6.95
C VAL A 156 -10.89 4.18 6.08
N ALA A 157 -10.31 4.49 4.93
CA ALA A 157 -9.93 3.51 3.93
C ALA A 157 -8.82 4.04 3.02
N MET A 158 -8.21 3.16 2.21
CA MET A 158 -7.40 3.59 1.07
C MET A 158 -8.32 3.86 -0.14
N ASP A 159 -8.13 4.99 -0.83
CA ASP A 159 -8.82 5.33 -2.08
C ASP A 159 -8.10 4.72 -3.29
N HIS A 160 -6.78 4.94 -3.36
CA HIS A 160 -5.96 4.44 -4.44
C HIS A 160 -4.47 4.31 -4.04
N LEU A 161 -3.78 3.40 -4.72
CA LEU A 161 -2.32 3.29 -4.72
C LEU A 161 -1.78 3.78 -6.05
N VAL A 162 -0.81 4.68 -6.03
CA VAL A 162 -0.16 5.20 -7.23
C VAL A 162 1.06 4.37 -7.60
N ILE A 163 1.12 3.94 -8.85
CA ILE A 163 2.23 3.21 -9.45
C ILE A 163 2.79 4.04 -10.61
N SER A 164 4.06 4.42 -10.53
CA SER A 164 4.75 5.12 -11.61
C SER A 164 5.38 4.11 -12.54
N THR A 165 5.18 4.28 -13.85
CA THR A 165 5.76 3.45 -14.90
C THR A 165 6.22 4.27 -16.09
N THR A 166 7.20 3.76 -16.83
CA THR A 166 7.59 4.23 -18.16
C THR A 166 7.00 3.39 -19.29
N ASP A 167 6.37 2.25 -18.96
CA ASP A 167 5.85 1.28 -19.94
C ASP A 167 4.40 0.91 -19.59
N PRO A 168 3.43 1.77 -19.97
CA PRO A 168 2.02 1.55 -19.66
C PRO A 168 1.48 0.24 -20.27
N GLU A 169 1.99 -0.22 -21.41
CA GLU A 169 1.51 -1.44 -22.04
C GLU A 169 1.90 -2.69 -21.24
N ARG A 170 3.13 -2.73 -20.71
CA ARG A 170 3.52 -3.82 -19.80
C ARG A 170 2.73 -3.81 -18.51
N VAL A 171 2.40 -2.63 -17.99
CA VAL A 171 1.54 -2.50 -16.81
C VAL A 171 0.13 -3.00 -17.10
N ALA A 172 -0.46 -2.66 -18.25
CA ALA A 172 -1.75 -3.19 -18.68
C ALA A 172 -1.74 -4.72 -18.82
N ALA A 173 -0.68 -5.29 -19.41
CA ALA A 173 -0.51 -6.73 -19.49
C ALA A 173 -0.37 -7.39 -18.10
N LEU A 174 0.37 -6.77 -17.18
CA LEU A 174 0.59 -7.29 -15.84
C LEU A 174 -0.69 -7.26 -14.99
N TYR A 175 -1.25 -6.07 -14.73
CA TYR A 175 -2.38 -5.93 -13.82
C TYR A 175 -3.69 -6.38 -14.45
N GLY A 176 -3.91 -6.07 -15.73
CA GLY A 176 -5.11 -6.48 -16.46
C GLY A 176 -5.07 -7.96 -16.82
N ALA A 177 -4.20 -8.34 -17.77
CA ALA A 177 -4.25 -9.69 -18.33
C ALA A 177 -3.73 -10.78 -17.38
N ARG A 178 -2.59 -10.56 -16.71
CA ARG A 178 -1.96 -11.59 -15.87
C ARG A 178 -2.64 -11.70 -14.50
N LEU A 179 -2.78 -10.57 -13.79
CA LEU A 179 -3.41 -10.55 -12.46
C LEU A 179 -4.94 -10.56 -12.51
N GLY A 180 -5.55 -10.17 -13.64
CA GLY A 180 -7.00 -10.24 -13.83
C GLY A 180 -7.77 -9.08 -13.18
N LEU A 181 -7.15 -7.91 -13.02
CA LEU A 181 -7.82 -6.72 -12.49
C LEU A 181 -8.56 -5.97 -13.61
N ASP A 182 -9.75 -5.45 -13.32
CA ASP A 182 -10.53 -4.73 -14.32
C ASP A 182 -9.94 -3.35 -14.58
N MET A 183 -9.54 -3.08 -15.82
CA MET A 183 -9.15 -1.73 -16.24
C MET A 183 -10.42 -0.89 -16.40
N VAL A 184 -10.63 0.05 -15.48
CA VAL A 184 -11.83 0.91 -15.44
C VAL A 184 -11.60 2.30 -16.02
N LEU A 185 -10.34 2.65 -16.28
CA LEU A 185 -9.94 3.91 -16.91
C LEU A 185 -8.65 3.72 -17.69
N ASP A 186 -8.58 4.30 -18.88
CA ASP A 186 -7.34 4.58 -19.60
C ASP A 186 -7.51 5.93 -20.32
N ARG A 187 -6.73 6.93 -19.93
CA ARG A 187 -6.80 8.28 -20.50
C ARG A 187 -5.43 8.88 -20.67
N SER A 188 -5.23 9.50 -21.82
CA SER A 188 -4.03 10.29 -22.14
C SER A 188 -4.38 11.77 -22.21
N HIS A 189 -3.45 12.61 -21.74
CA HIS A 189 -3.55 14.06 -21.84
C HIS A 189 -2.17 14.68 -21.99
N HIS A 190 -2.07 15.74 -22.78
CA HIS A 190 -0.81 16.38 -23.12
C HIS A 190 -0.06 16.94 -21.90
N GLU A 191 -0.76 17.51 -20.91
CA GLU A 191 -0.12 18.12 -19.74
C GLU A 191 0.33 17.14 -18.66
N TRP A 192 -0.41 16.04 -18.45
CA TRP A 192 -0.20 15.15 -17.30
C TRP A 192 0.14 13.70 -17.65
N GLY A 193 0.28 13.38 -18.93
CA GLY A 193 0.67 12.07 -19.42
C GLY A 193 -0.50 11.10 -19.54
N ARG A 194 -0.26 9.82 -19.28
CA ARG A 194 -1.29 8.77 -19.33
C ARG A 194 -1.62 8.25 -17.93
N LEU A 195 -2.90 8.03 -17.68
CA LEU A 195 -3.45 7.49 -16.45
C LEU A 195 -4.26 6.24 -16.76
N MET A 196 -3.97 5.13 -16.08
CA MET A 196 -4.78 3.92 -16.14
C MET A 196 -5.21 3.50 -14.75
N PHE A 197 -6.48 3.16 -14.56
CA PHE A 197 -7.00 2.67 -13.28
C PHE A 197 -7.38 1.20 -13.38
N PHE A 198 -6.88 0.39 -12.47
CA PHE A 198 -7.30 -1.00 -12.30
C PHE A 198 -8.07 -1.14 -10.99
N ARG A 199 -9.28 -1.68 -11.05
CA ARG A 199 -10.10 -1.93 -9.86
C ARG A 199 -9.53 -3.12 -9.08
N CYS A 200 -9.39 -2.96 -7.77
CA CYS A 200 -8.97 -4.04 -6.87
C CYS A 200 -9.78 -3.94 -5.57
N GLY A 201 -10.86 -4.74 -5.45
CA GLY A 201 -11.82 -4.59 -4.35
C GLY A 201 -12.58 -3.27 -4.47
N ASP A 202 -12.53 -2.43 -3.45
CA ASP A 202 -13.20 -1.13 -3.40
C ASP A 202 -12.27 0.08 -3.66
N LEU A 203 -11.01 -0.17 -4.03
CA LEU A 203 -10.00 0.85 -4.34
C LEU A 203 -9.47 0.71 -5.76
N ASN A 204 -8.69 1.69 -6.23
CA ASN A 204 -8.02 1.63 -7.54
C ASN A 204 -6.49 1.56 -7.42
N LEU A 205 -5.85 0.81 -8.32
CA LEU A 205 -4.44 1.00 -8.65
C LEU A 205 -4.37 2.08 -9.74
N GLU A 206 -3.88 3.27 -9.38
CA GLU A 206 -3.67 4.39 -10.30
C GLU A 206 -2.26 4.29 -10.89
N VAL A 207 -2.19 3.95 -12.16
CA VAL A 207 -0.93 3.92 -12.90
C VAL A 207 -0.73 5.26 -13.58
N VAL A 208 0.42 5.88 -13.31
CA VAL A 208 0.83 7.14 -13.92
C VAL A 208 2.03 6.89 -14.82
N HIS A 209 1.91 7.31 -16.08
CA HIS A 209 3.04 7.43 -16.98
C HIS A 209 3.26 8.91 -17.27
N ARG A 210 4.36 9.45 -16.73
CA ARG A 210 4.87 10.78 -17.07
C ARG A 210 6.23 10.62 -17.73
N PRO A 211 6.44 11.18 -18.94
CA PRO A 211 7.76 11.24 -19.51
C PRO A 211 8.61 12.21 -18.68
N VAL A 212 9.54 11.68 -17.89
CA VAL A 212 10.52 12.48 -17.13
C VAL A 212 11.91 11.95 -17.48
N ALA A 213 12.84 12.85 -17.82
CA ALA A 213 14.22 12.47 -18.11
C ALA A 213 14.86 11.73 -16.92
N GLY A 214 15.52 10.59 -17.17
CA GLY A 214 16.13 9.76 -16.14
C GLY A 214 15.19 8.79 -15.42
N SER A 215 13.98 8.57 -15.94
CA SER A 215 13.07 7.55 -15.43
C SER A 215 13.63 6.13 -15.63
N ASP A 216 13.41 5.25 -14.65
CA ASP A 216 13.80 3.84 -14.72
C ASP A 216 12.92 3.11 -15.74
N ALA A 217 13.51 2.73 -16.88
CA ALA A 217 12.79 2.06 -17.96
C ALA A 217 12.40 0.61 -17.64
N GLU A 218 13.12 -0.01 -16.70
CA GLU A 218 13.00 -1.43 -16.39
C GLU A 218 12.04 -1.69 -15.22
N HIS A 219 12.00 -0.77 -14.25
CA HIS A 219 11.24 -0.95 -13.01
C HIS A 219 10.11 0.07 -12.84
N ASP A 220 8.94 -0.46 -12.49
CA ASP A 220 7.82 0.33 -11.98
C ASP A 220 8.04 0.64 -10.49
N LYS A 221 7.47 1.74 -10.01
CA LYS A 221 7.63 2.19 -8.62
C LYS A 221 6.28 2.35 -7.93
N LEU A 222 6.14 1.74 -6.76
CA LEU A 222 5.10 2.15 -5.80
C LEU A 222 5.45 3.57 -5.34
N TRP A 223 4.55 4.52 -5.56
CA TRP A 223 4.92 5.93 -5.48
C TRP A 223 4.15 6.68 -4.40
N GLY A 224 2.82 6.60 -4.37
CA GLY A 224 2.01 7.44 -3.49
C GLY A 224 0.70 6.79 -3.09
N ILE A 225 0.05 7.34 -2.08
CA ILE A 225 -1.19 6.80 -1.53
C ILE A 225 -2.25 7.89 -1.43
N GLY A 226 -3.46 7.56 -1.87
CA GLY A 226 -4.68 8.31 -1.58
C GLY A 226 -5.47 7.67 -0.45
N TRP A 227 -5.80 8.43 0.58
CA TRP A 227 -6.58 8.00 1.74
C TRP A 227 -7.97 8.62 1.73
N ARG A 228 -9.00 7.85 2.10
CA ARG A 228 -10.36 8.33 2.25
C ARG A 228 -10.60 8.90 3.64
N VAL A 229 -11.29 10.04 3.69
CA VAL A 229 -11.82 10.67 4.90
C VAL A 229 -13.27 11.10 4.65
N ASP A 230 -14.12 11.00 5.66
CA ASP A 230 -15.53 11.40 5.56
C ASP A 230 -15.72 12.93 5.63
N ASP A 231 -14.82 13.60 6.36
CA ASP A 231 -14.77 15.05 6.52
C ASP A 231 -13.33 15.56 6.35
N LEU A 232 -13.05 16.12 5.18
CA LEU A 232 -11.74 16.62 4.78
C LEU A 232 -11.31 17.83 5.59
N ASP A 233 -12.25 18.70 5.97
CA ASP A 233 -11.93 19.95 6.66
C ASP A 233 -11.55 19.65 8.12
N THR A 234 -12.33 18.78 8.77
CA THR A 234 -12.01 18.29 10.12
C THR A 234 -10.71 17.48 10.14
N ALA A 235 -10.51 16.58 9.17
CA ALA A 235 -9.27 15.80 9.06
C ALA A 235 -8.06 16.71 8.85
N ARG A 236 -8.17 17.70 7.96
CA ARG A 236 -7.11 18.69 7.72
C ARG A 236 -6.79 19.50 8.97
N ALA A 237 -7.81 20.02 9.65
CA ALA A 237 -7.61 20.82 10.87
C ALA A 237 -6.82 20.04 11.93
N ARG A 238 -7.20 18.77 12.16
CA ARG A 238 -6.49 17.85 13.06
C ARG A 238 -5.02 17.68 12.69
N LEU A 239 -4.71 17.49 11.40
CA LEU A 239 -3.33 17.31 10.95
C LEU A 239 -2.50 18.58 11.08
N VAL A 240 -3.08 19.75 10.76
CA VAL A 240 -2.40 21.05 10.90
C VAL A 240 -2.14 21.37 12.37
N GLU A 241 -3.12 21.13 13.26
CA GLU A 241 -2.96 21.29 14.71
C GLU A 241 -1.85 20.38 15.27
N ALA A 242 -1.75 19.15 14.74
CA ALA A 242 -0.66 18.22 15.06
C ALA A 242 0.70 18.59 14.41
N GLY A 243 0.78 19.74 13.73
CA GLY A 243 2.03 20.27 13.17
C GLY A 243 2.40 19.74 11.79
N LEU A 244 1.50 19.05 11.08
CA LEU A 244 1.76 18.61 9.70
C LEU A 244 1.50 19.72 8.69
N THR A 245 2.34 19.78 7.66
CA THR A 245 2.16 20.66 6.50
C THR A 245 1.12 20.06 5.55
N VAL A 246 -0.09 20.64 5.52
CA VAL A 246 -1.20 20.21 4.67
C VAL A 246 -1.70 21.37 3.81
N THR A 247 -1.88 21.14 2.50
CA THR A 247 -2.37 22.18 1.58
C THR A 247 -3.81 22.59 1.89
N GLU A 248 -4.25 23.73 1.36
CA GLU A 248 -5.67 24.06 1.32
C GLU A 248 -6.47 23.02 0.49
N PRO A 249 -7.75 22.78 0.82
CA PRO A 249 -8.63 21.92 0.03
C PRO A 249 -8.80 22.43 -1.39
N ARG A 250 -8.83 21.50 -2.35
CA ARG A 250 -9.14 21.79 -3.75
C ARG A 250 -10.04 20.71 -4.35
N ALA A 251 -10.64 20.99 -5.51
CA ALA A 251 -11.34 19.98 -6.27
C ALA A 251 -10.39 18.84 -6.69
N GLY A 252 -10.86 17.61 -6.54
CA GLY A 252 -10.21 16.43 -7.10
C GLY A 252 -10.55 16.23 -8.57
N ARG A 253 -9.93 15.24 -9.22
CA ARG A 253 -10.13 14.97 -10.66
C ARG A 253 -11.49 14.35 -10.97
N LYS A 254 -12.03 13.56 -10.04
CA LYS A 254 -13.38 13.00 -10.15
C LYS A 254 -14.38 14.08 -9.72
N PRO A 255 -15.43 14.37 -10.51
CA PRO A 255 -16.46 15.35 -10.15
C PRO A 255 -17.00 15.11 -8.74
N GLY A 256 -17.17 16.20 -7.98
CA GLY A 256 -17.65 16.17 -6.60
C GLY A 256 -16.63 15.74 -5.54
N THR A 257 -15.42 15.30 -5.92
CA THR A 257 -14.37 14.98 -4.94
C THR A 257 -13.64 16.23 -4.46
N ARG A 258 -13.24 16.22 -3.19
CA ARG A 258 -12.33 17.22 -2.61
C ARG A 258 -11.06 16.53 -2.13
N VAL A 259 -9.93 17.22 -2.26
CA VAL A 259 -8.63 16.65 -1.89
C VAL A 259 -7.73 17.67 -1.19
N VAL A 260 -6.86 17.19 -0.30
CA VAL A 260 -5.71 17.93 0.25
C VAL A 260 -4.45 17.08 0.11
N THR A 261 -3.30 17.73 -0.03
CA THR A 261 -2.00 17.05 -0.05
C THR A 261 -1.32 17.20 1.31
N VAL A 262 -0.91 16.07 1.90
CA VAL A 262 -0.11 16.04 3.13
C VAL A 262 1.37 15.96 2.74
N ARG A 263 2.16 16.94 3.17
CA ARG A 263 3.56 17.13 2.73
C ARG A 263 4.60 16.69 3.76
N SER A 264 4.20 16.41 4.99
CA SER A 264 5.08 15.98 6.08
C SER A 264 4.42 14.91 6.93
N GLY A 265 5.21 14.15 7.71
CA GLY A 265 4.68 13.09 8.58
C GLY A 265 4.18 11.85 7.84
N THR A 266 4.64 11.63 6.61
CA THR A 266 4.18 10.55 5.72
C THR A 266 5.27 9.52 5.41
N CYS A 267 6.39 9.53 6.15
CA CYS A 267 7.56 8.69 5.89
C CYS A 267 8.03 8.77 4.41
N GLN A 268 8.12 9.99 3.89
CA GLN A 268 8.51 10.30 2.50
C GLN A 268 7.60 9.74 1.40
N ILE A 269 6.40 9.26 1.76
CA ILE A 269 5.41 8.79 0.79
C ILE A 269 4.51 9.97 0.38
N PRO A 270 4.47 10.34 -0.92
CA PRO A 270 3.44 11.22 -1.47
C PRO A 270 2.04 10.82 -1.03
N THR A 271 1.37 11.70 -0.29
CA THR A 271 0.11 11.39 0.37
C THR A 271 -0.98 12.40 0.02
N LEU A 272 -2.14 11.88 -0.36
CA LEU A 272 -3.34 12.65 -0.66
C LEU A 272 -4.47 12.21 0.28
N LEU A 273 -5.22 13.14 0.84
CA LEU A 273 -6.53 12.82 1.44
C LEU A 273 -7.62 13.15 0.43
N VAL A 274 -8.62 12.28 0.36
CA VAL A 274 -9.72 12.32 -0.58
C VAL A 274 -11.02 12.22 0.20
N GLN A 275 -11.89 13.20 0.02
CA GLN A 275 -13.30 13.09 0.39
C GLN A 275 -14.11 12.85 -0.88
N LEU A 276 -14.81 11.72 -0.90
CA LEU A 276 -15.72 11.37 -1.98
C LEU A 276 -16.99 12.24 -1.91
N PRO A 277 -17.73 12.39 -3.01
CA PRO A 277 -19.03 13.05 -2.97
C PRO A 277 -19.93 12.34 -1.95
N ARG A 278 -20.76 13.10 -1.23
CA ARG A 278 -21.86 12.50 -0.46
C ARG A 278 -22.90 12.02 -1.46
N ASP A 279 -23.36 10.78 -1.29
CA ASP A 279 -24.49 10.22 -2.04
C ASP A 279 -25.79 11.01 -1.75
#